data_AF-X0VZM6-F1
#
_entry.id   AF-X0VZM6-F1
#
_cell.length_a   1.000
_cell.length_b   1.000
_cell.length_c   1.000
_cell.angle_alpha   90.00
_cell.angle_beta   90.00
_cell.angle_gamma   90.00
#
_symmetry.space_group_name_H-M   'P 1'
#
loop_
_entity.id
_entity.type
_entity.pdbx_description
1 polymer ?
#
loop_
_entity_poly.entity_id
_entity_poly.type
_entity_poly.pdbx_seq_one_letter_code
_entity_poly.pdbx_strand_id
1 'polypeptide(L)'
;ERAADICQRYGYERIDTPVFEDARLFIRTIGPGTDIVEKETYSFEDRSGQGMTLRPEGTAPICRAYLEHGMHNLPQPVRLYYFAAIFRYERPQKGRYRQHQQFGIEALGEGDPALDAEVIEMTWRFFKSLGLRKLSMQVNSIGCRECRPAYLERLKGYYSQHIDRLCPECKARFRKNPLRLLDCKKPSCQDVAAAAPKSVEHLCPECKEHFKSVARYLRLLKVPFKKNHRLVRGLDYYTRTVFEVQPQGEGGAQSALGGGG
;
A
#
# COMPACT_ATOMS: atom_id res chain seq x y z
N GLU A 1 17.28 12.06 -10.18
CA GLU A 1 16.92 13.29 -10.93
C GLU A 1 15.43 13.39 -11.23
N ARG A 2 14.85 12.66 -12.19
CA ARG A 2 13.40 12.79 -12.54
C ARG A 2 12.43 12.66 -11.36
N ALA A 3 12.69 11.74 -10.44
CA ALA A 3 11.90 11.58 -9.22
C ALA A 3 12.00 12.81 -8.28
N ALA A 4 13.17 13.45 -8.18
CA ALA A 4 13.32 14.66 -7.37
C ALA A 4 12.67 15.89 -8.04
N ASP A 5 12.84 16.05 -9.35
CA ASP A 5 12.20 17.15 -10.11
C ASP A 5 10.68 17.12 -9.97
N ILE A 6 10.05 15.94 -10.10
CA ILE A 6 8.60 15.85 -9.92
C ILE A 6 8.17 16.16 -8.48
N CYS A 7 8.91 15.69 -7.46
CA CYS A 7 8.61 16.04 -6.06
C CYS A 7 8.65 17.55 -5.82
N GLN A 8 9.70 18.22 -6.30
CA GLN A 8 9.87 19.66 -6.12
C GLN A 8 8.74 20.46 -6.77
N ARG A 9 8.26 20.05 -7.96
CA ARG A 9 7.11 20.69 -8.64
C ARG A 9 5.80 20.60 -7.85
N TYR A 10 5.66 19.58 -7.00
CA TYR A 10 4.48 19.37 -6.15
C TYR A 10 4.71 19.88 -4.71
N GLY A 11 5.84 20.53 -4.44
CA GLY A 11 6.17 21.04 -3.10
C GLY A 11 6.52 19.95 -2.08
N TYR A 12 6.93 18.76 -2.55
CA TYR A 12 7.44 17.72 -1.67
C TYR A 12 8.92 17.97 -1.35
N GLU A 13 9.24 17.92 -0.06
CA GLU A 13 10.60 18.10 0.45
C GLU A 13 11.28 16.77 0.78
N ARG A 14 12.60 16.73 0.67
CA ARG A 14 13.35 15.50 0.93
C ARG A 14 13.44 15.23 2.43
N ILE A 15 13.24 13.99 2.83
CA ILE A 15 13.58 13.48 4.15
C ILE A 15 14.36 12.17 4.01
N ASP A 16 15.36 12.00 4.87
CA ASP A 16 16.13 10.77 4.98
C ASP A 16 15.98 10.23 6.41
N THR A 17 15.58 8.97 6.53
CA THR A 17 15.48 8.26 7.82
C THR A 17 16.61 7.24 7.97
N PRO A 18 16.93 6.85 9.22
CA PRO A 18 17.88 5.77 9.49
C PRO A 18 17.56 4.47 8.73
N VAL A 19 18.60 3.67 8.51
CA VAL A 19 18.47 2.36 7.82
C VAL A 19 17.79 1.32 8.71
N PHE A 20 17.95 1.44 10.03
CA PHE A 20 17.29 0.60 11.03
C PHE A 20 16.53 1.47 12.02
N GLU A 21 15.48 0.90 12.59
CA GLU A 21 14.64 1.52 13.61
C GLU A 21 14.44 0.52 14.76
N ASP A 22 13.87 0.99 15.87
CA ASP A 22 13.36 0.12 16.92
C ASP A 22 12.37 -0.89 16.31
N ALA A 23 12.56 -2.18 16.57
CA ALA A 23 11.75 -3.25 15.98
C ALA A 23 10.25 -3.07 16.24
N ARG A 24 9.88 -2.44 17.37
CA ARG A 24 8.48 -2.18 17.75
C ARG A 24 7.79 -1.22 16.79
N LEU A 25 8.51 -0.35 16.09
CA LEU A 25 7.95 0.54 15.08
C LEU A 25 7.22 -0.27 14.01
N PHE A 26 7.89 -1.26 13.42
CA PHE A 26 7.33 -2.07 12.33
C PHE A 26 6.30 -3.08 12.82
N ILE A 27 6.54 -3.71 13.98
CA ILE A 27 5.59 -4.68 14.57
C ILE A 27 4.22 -4.02 14.81
N ARG A 28 4.20 -2.79 15.34
CA ARG A 28 2.96 -2.08 15.64
C ARG A 28 2.26 -1.54 14.41
N THR A 29 3.02 -0.99 13.45
CA THR A 29 2.46 -0.22 12.34
C THR A 29 2.03 -1.09 11.16
N ILE A 30 2.85 -2.06 10.76
CA ILE A 30 2.53 -2.93 9.63
C ILE A 30 1.41 -3.92 9.98
N GLY A 31 1.35 -4.32 11.25
CA GLY A 31 0.30 -5.16 11.82
C GLY A 31 0.78 -6.59 12.10
N PRO A 32 0.39 -7.18 13.26
CA PRO A 32 0.64 -8.59 13.54
C PRO A 32 -0.15 -9.45 12.54
N GLY A 33 0.48 -10.46 11.95
CA GLY A 33 -0.18 -11.31 10.94
C GLY A 33 0.17 -10.99 9.48
N THR A 34 0.90 -9.91 9.22
CA THR A 34 1.45 -9.65 7.88
C THR A 34 2.67 -10.55 7.64
N ASP A 35 2.86 -11.01 6.40
CA ASP A 35 4.04 -11.79 6.06
C ASP A 35 5.34 -10.99 6.31
N ILE A 36 5.28 -9.66 6.13
CA ILE A 36 6.43 -8.78 6.36
C ILE A 36 6.91 -8.86 7.82
N VAL A 37 6.02 -8.62 8.78
CA VAL A 37 6.39 -8.64 10.21
C VAL A 37 6.68 -10.06 10.69
N GLU A 38 5.92 -11.06 10.25
CA GLU A 38 6.07 -12.42 10.76
C GLU A 38 7.31 -13.14 10.21
N LYS A 39 7.74 -12.83 8.98
CA LYS A 39 8.69 -13.68 8.24
C LYS A 39 9.71 -12.94 7.41
N GLU A 40 9.49 -11.66 7.08
CA GLU A 40 10.30 -10.97 6.06
C GLU A 40 11.12 -9.80 6.61
N THR A 41 11.26 -9.60 7.93
CA THR A 41 12.14 -8.58 8.50
C THR A 41 13.53 -9.11 8.83
N TYR A 42 14.53 -8.23 8.72
CA TYR A 42 15.87 -8.47 9.27
C TYR A 42 15.98 -7.76 10.61
N SER A 43 15.83 -8.53 11.69
CA SER A 43 15.87 -8.02 13.07
C SER A 43 17.07 -8.57 13.82
N PHE A 44 17.67 -7.75 14.68
CA PHE A 44 18.86 -8.06 15.46
C PHE A 44 18.85 -7.29 16.78
N GLU A 45 19.63 -7.72 17.77
CA GLU A 45 19.85 -6.96 19.00
C GLU A 45 21.08 -6.07 18.85
N ASP A 46 20.97 -4.83 19.33
CA ASP A 46 22.13 -3.96 19.45
C ASP A 46 22.97 -4.31 20.68
N ARG A 47 24.05 -3.56 20.93
CA ARG A 47 24.95 -3.81 22.07
C ARG A 47 24.29 -3.60 23.45
N SER A 48 23.15 -2.93 23.51
CA SER A 48 22.36 -2.73 24.72
C SER A 48 21.29 -3.81 24.94
N GLY A 49 21.16 -4.76 24.00
CA GLY A 49 20.08 -5.74 23.98
C GLY A 49 18.76 -5.19 23.43
N GLN A 50 18.77 -3.99 22.82
CA GLN A 50 17.57 -3.42 22.20
C GLN A 50 17.33 -4.07 20.84
N GLY A 51 16.09 -4.51 20.61
CA GLY A 51 15.66 -5.08 19.33
C GLY A 51 15.57 -4.01 18.24
N MET A 52 16.39 -4.17 17.21
CA MET A 52 16.48 -3.30 16.03
C MET A 52 16.01 -4.06 14.79
N THR A 53 15.54 -3.33 13.78
CA THR A 53 15.12 -3.92 12.50
C THR A 53 15.54 -3.05 11.34
N LEU A 54 16.20 -3.65 10.32
CA LEU A 54 16.43 -2.97 9.05
C LEU A 54 15.09 -2.66 8.41
N ARG A 55 14.90 -1.42 7.93
CA ARG A 55 13.60 -0.95 7.44
C ARG A 55 13.08 -1.82 6.28
N PRO A 56 11.88 -2.44 6.40
CA PRO A 56 11.27 -3.21 5.33
C PRO A 56 10.36 -2.37 4.42
N GLU A 57 10.15 -1.10 4.75
CA GLU A 57 9.36 -0.12 4.02
C GLU A 57 9.73 1.31 4.51
N GLY A 58 9.23 2.36 3.84
CA GLY A 58 9.64 3.74 4.10
C GLY A 58 8.64 4.60 4.89
N THR A 59 7.35 4.27 4.87
CA THR A 59 6.26 5.05 5.45
C THR A 59 6.32 5.11 6.98
N ALA A 60 6.46 4.00 7.71
CA ALA A 60 6.46 4.05 9.18
C ALA A 60 7.63 4.90 9.75
N PRO A 61 8.86 4.83 9.21
CA PRO A 61 9.93 5.76 9.58
C PRO A 61 9.58 7.23 9.33
N ILE A 62 8.90 7.57 8.22
CA ILE A 62 8.46 8.95 7.98
C ILE A 62 7.41 9.36 9.01
N CYS A 63 6.41 8.52 9.28
CA CYS A 63 5.39 8.81 10.29
C CYS A 63 6.01 9.00 11.69
N ARG A 64 7.01 8.19 12.05
CA ARG A 64 7.78 8.34 13.29
C ARG A 64 8.50 9.69 13.33
N ALA A 65 9.17 10.09 12.25
CA ALA A 65 9.84 11.39 12.14
C ALA A 65 8.86 12.56 12.23
N TYR A 66 7.70 12.45 11.58
CA TYR A 66 6.64 13.46 11.63
C TYR A 66 6.17 13.73 13.07
N LEU A 67 6.02 12.68 13.87
CA LEU A 67 5.65 12.79 15.28
C LEU A 67 6.81 13.30 16.13
N GLU A 68 7.99 12.71 15.99
CA GLU A 68 9.21 13.02 16.77
C GLU A 68 9.63 14.49 16.64
N HIS A 69 9.56 15.05 15.44
CA HIS A 69 9.93 16.44 15.17
C HIS A 69 8.77 17.42 15.27
N GLY A 70 7.60 16.99 15.78
CA GLY A 70 6.46 17.89 15.96
C GLY A 70 5.93 18.50 14.67
N MET A 71 6.07 17.81 13.54
CA MET A 71 5.73 18.33 12.20
C MET A 71 4.23 18.60 12.02
N HIS A 72 3.38 18.09 12.91
CA HIS A 72 1.96 18.45 13.00
C HIS A 72 1.72 19.93 13.33
N ASN A 73 2.73 20.65 13.83
CA ASN A 73 2.68 22.09 14.07
C ASN A 73 3.09 22.93 12.84
N LEU A 74 3.54 22.29 11.76
CA LEU A 74 3.87 22.96 10.50
C LEU A 74 2.60 23.23 9.68
N PRO A 75 2.66 24.10 8.65
CA PRO A 75 1.59 24.21 7.66
C PRO A 75 1.29 22.85 7.01
N GLN A 76 0.01 22.47 7.01
CA GLN A 76 -0.45 21.18 6.50
C GLN A 76 -0.95 21.29 5.04
N PRO A 77 -0.90 20.19 4.26
CA PRO A 77 -0.24 18.94 4.59
C PRO A 77 1.29 19.03 4.47
N VAL A 78 1.99 18.29 5.33
CA VAL A 78 3.44 18.10 5.23
C VAL A 78 3.74 17.09 4.13
N ARG A 79 4.44 17.52 3.08
CA ARG A 79 4.74 16.74 1.88
C ARG A 79 6.21 16.34 1.86
N LEU A 80 6.47 15.03 1.95
CA LEU A 80 7.81 14.47 2.11
C LEU A 80 8.10 13.41 1.06
N TYR A 81 9.34 13.33 0.59
CA TYR A 81 9.80 12.24 -0.28
C TYR A 81 11.13 11.66 0.18
N TYR A 82 11.37 10.39 -0.15
CA TYR A 82 12.58 9.67 0.24
C TYR A 82 13.11 8.77 -0.89
N PHE A 83 14.41 8.50 -0.83
CA PHE A 83 15.05 7.39 -1.53
C PHE A 83 15.68 6.47 -0.48
N ALA A 84 15.24 5.21 -0.44
CA ALA A 84 15.56 4.31 0.64
C ALA A 84 15.99 2.93 0.13
N ALA A 85 17.12 2.43 0.65
CA ALA A 85 17.39 1.00 0.66
C ALA A 85 16.41 0.31 1.62
N ILE A 86 15.71 -0.70 1.11
CA ILE A 86 14.68 -1.47 1.81
C ILE A 86 15.11 -2.94 1.89
N PHE A 87 14.88 -3.56 3.04
CA PHE A 87 15.34 -4.91 3.35
C PHE A 87 14.17 -5.85 3.65
N ARG A 88 13.99 -6.90 2.83
CA ARG A 88 12.95 -7.90 3.04
C ARG A 88 13.49 -9.31 2.91
N TYR A 89 13.33 -10.13 3.94
CA TYR A 89 13.67 -11.56 3.96
C TYR A 89 12.63 -12.36 3.17
N GLU A 90 12.60 -12.14 1.85
CA GLU A 90 11.78 -12.91 0.93
C GLU A 90 12.58 -14.06 0.30
N ARG A 91 11.88 -15.10 -0.17
CA ARG A 91 12.49 -16.12 -1.03
C ARG A 91 12.96 -15.45 -2.32
N PRO A 92 14.26 -15.50 -2.66
CA PRO A 92 14.77 -14.87 -3.88
C PRO A 92 14.04 -15.42 -5.10
N GLN A 93 13.49 -14.51 -5.90
CA GLN A 93 12.85 -14.80 -7.18
C GLN A 93 13.02 -13.58 -8.10
N LYS A 94 12.82 -13.75 -9.40
CA LYS A 94 12.95 -12.65 -10.37
C LYS A 94 12.09 -11.46 -9.94
N GLY A 95 12.73 -10.31 -9.67
CA GLY A 95 12.05 -9.08 -9.24
C GLY A 95 11.95 -8.87 -7.72
N ARG A 96 12.29 -9.88 -6.91
CA ARG A 96 12.28 -9.80 -5.44
C ARG A 96 13.68 -9.97 -4.87
N TYR A 97 14.23 -8.85 -4.43
CA TYR A 97 15.55 -8.76 -3.85
C TYR A 97 15.46 -8.57 -2.34
N ARG A 98 16.41 -9.19 -1.62
CA ARG A 98 16.55 -9.01 -0.16
C ARG A 98 16.91 -7.59 0.24
N GLN A 99 17.62 -6.88 -0.63
CA GLN A 99 17.81 -5.44 -0.58
C GLN A 99 17.39 -4.86 -1.94
N HIS A 100 16.51 -3.87 -1.92
CA HIS A 100 16.12 -3.11 -3.11
C HIS A 100 16.03 -1.61 -2.79
N GLN A 101 15.92 -0.78 -3.82
CA GLN A 101 15.76 0.66 -3.68
C GLN A 101 14.29 1.02 -3.86
N GLN A 102 13.76 1.83 -2.96
CA GLN A 102 12.43 2.40 -3.04
C GLN A 102 12.53 3.92 -3.10
N PHE A 103 11.78 4.50 -4.03
CA PHE A 103 11.41 5.90 -4.02
C PHE A 103 9.97 5.97 -3.51
N GLY A 104 9.70 6.87 -2.55
CA GLY A 104 8.38 7.05 -1.99
C GLY A 104 8.10 8.51 -1.69
N ILE A 105 6.80 8.81 -1.58
CA ILE A 105 6.25 10.11 -1.22
C ILE A 105 5.20 9.89 -0.14
N GLU A 106 5.12 10.82 0.81
CA GLU A 106 4.19 10.81 1.93
C GLU A 106 3.59 12.21 2.04
N ALA A 107 2.27 12.31 2.11
CA ALA A 107 1.59 13.56 2.42
C ALA A 107 0.77 13.37 3.68
N LEU A 108 1.13 14.10 4.74
CA LEU A 108 0.66 13.87 6.09
C LEU A 108 -0.13 15.08 6.60
N GLY A 109 -1.13 14.81 7.44
CA GLY A 109 -1.87 15.83 8.19
C GLY A 109 -3.15 16.38 7.55
N GLU A 110 -3.54 15.89 6.37
CA GLU A 110 -4.81 16.24 5.71
C GLU A 110 -5.54 14.98 5.22
N GLY A 111 -6.87 14.97 5.32
CA GLY A 111 -7.73 13.84 4.95
C GLY A 111 -8.63 14.11 3.74
N ASP A 112 -8.40 15.21 3.02
CA ASP A 112 -9.14 15.58 1.82
C ASP A 112 -8.82 14.63 0.64
N PRO A 113 -9.85 14.09 -0.07
CA PRO A 113 -9.65 13.22 -1.23
C PRO A 113 -8.89 13.87 -2.41
N ALA A 114 -8.71 15.19 -2.42
CA ALA A 114 -7.85 15.88 -3.37
C ALA A 114 -6.37 15.50 -3.19
N LEU A 115 -5.93 15.23 -1.96
CA LEU A 115 -4.55 14.83 -1.67
C LEU A 115 -4.25 13.42 -2.21
N ASP A 116 -5.18 12.48 -2.04
CA ASP A 116 -5.09 11.15 -2.66
C ASP A 116 -5.00 11.25 -4.19
N ALA A 117 -5.81 12.14 -4.79
CA ALA A 117 -5.80 12.36 -6.23
C ALA A 117 -4.47 12.99 -6.70
N GLU A 118 -3.89 13.92 -5.92
CA GLU A 118 -2.56 14.50 -6.14
C GLU A 118 -1.48 13.41 -6.14
N VAL A 119 -1.45 12.55 -5.13
CA VAL A 119 -0.47 11.44 -5.01
C VAL A 119 -0.59 10.43 -6.16
N ILE A 120 -1.81 10.04 -6.53
CA ILE A 120 -2.06 9.11 -7.63
C ILE A 120 -1.64 9.75 -8.97
N GLU A 121 -1.95 11.02 -9.16
CA GLU A 121 -1.65 11.75 -10.39
C GLU A 121 -0.15 12.00 -10.54
N MET A 122 0.52 12.40 -9.47
CA MET A 122 1.97 12.54 -9.40
C MET A 122 2.66 11.21 -9.73
N THR A 123 2.17 10.09 -9.17
CA THR A 123 2.68 8.75 -9.48
C THR A 123 2.50 8.42 -10.97
N TRP A 124 1.33 8.72 -11.54
CA TRP A 124 1.07 8.51 -12.96
C TRP A 124 2.02 9.34 -13.83
N ARG A 125 2.19 10.62 -13.51
CA ARG A 125 3.11 11.52 -14.21
C ARG A 125 4.56 11.08 -14.11
N PHE A 126 4.99 10.58 -12.95
CA PHE A 126 6.33 10.05 -12.77
C PHE A 126 6.60 8.92 -13.76
N PHE A 127 5.75 7.88 -13.79
CA PHE A 127 5.97 6.77 -14.73
C PHE A 127 5.88 7.21 -16.20
N LYS A 128 4.99 8.15 -16.53
CA LYS A 128 4.91 8.75 -17.86
C LYS A 128 6.17 9.54 -18.24
N SER A 129 6.76 10.28 -17.29
CA SER A 129 7.99 11.06 -17.51
C SER A 129 9.20 10.15 -17.72
N LEU A 130 9.18 8.92 -17.20
CA LEU A 130 10.17 7.88 -17.51
C LEU A 130 10.07 7.34 -18.96
N GLY A 131 9.05 7.75 -19.73
CA GLY A 131 8.82 7.25 -21.08
C GLY A 131 8.10 5.90 -21.12
N LEU A 132 7.65 5.38 -19.98
CA LEU A 132 6.92 4.12 -19.92
C LEU A 132 5.56 4.24 -20.62
N ARG A 133 5.23 3.18 -21.37
CA ARG A 133 4.00 3.05 -22.15
C ARG A 133 3.25 1.80 -21.70
N LYS A 134 1.98 1.69 -22.10
CA LYS A 134 1.12 0.53 -21.78
C LYS A 134 1.05 0.30 -20.26
N LEU A 135 0.68 1.34 -19.51
CA LEU A 135 0.48 1.27 -18.06
C LEU A 135 -1.00 1.28 -17.71
N SER A 136 -1.35 0.65 -16.60
CA SER A 136 -2.69 0.64 -16.03
C SER A 136 -2.61 1.15 -14.60
N MET A 137 -3.28 2.27 -14.32
CA MET A 137 -3.58 2.70 -12.95
C MET A 137 -4.79 1.92 -12.45
N GLN A 138 -4.66 1.23 -11.33
CA GLN A 138 -5.74 0.54 -10.65
C GLN A 138 -6.03 1.24 -9.34
N VAL A 139 -7.30 1.43 -9.01
CA VAL A 139 -7.74 2.08 -7.77
C VAL A 139 -8.84 1.28 -7.09
N ASN A 140 -8.88 1.36 -5.77
CA ASN A 140 -9.94 0.80 -4.94
C ASN A 140 -10.10 1.62 -3.66
N SER A 141 -11.14 1.32 -2.89
CA SER A 141 -11.22 1.73 -1.49
C SER A 141 -11.46 0.51 -0.61
N ILE A 142 -10.66 0.35 0.45
CA ILE A 142 -10.78 -0.72 1.46
C ILE A 142 -11.47 -0.24 2.74
N GLY A 143 -12.10 0.94 2.69
CA GLY A 143 -12.85 1.52 3.79
C GLY A 143 -12.00 1.95 4.98
N CYS A 144 -12.66 2.44 6.02
CA CYS A 144 -12.07 2.85 7.29
C CYS A 144 -12.39 1.85 8.40
N ARG A 145 -11.93 2.14 9.62
CA ARG A 145 -12.19 1.33 10.83
C ARG A 145 -13.68 1.12 11.14
N GLU A 146 -14.56 2.01 10.68
CA GLU A 146 -16.02 1.90 10.93
C GLU A 146 -16.69 0.89 9.99
N CYS A 147 -16.37 0.93 8.68
CA CYS A 147 -17.04 0.08 7.68
C CYS A 147 -16.29 -1.21 7.33
N ARG A 148 -14.97 -1.24 7.52
CA ARG A 148 -14.15 -2.41 7.22
C ARG A 148 -14.54 -3.66 8.02
N PRO A 149 -14.84 -3.60 9.33
CA PRO A 149 -15.21 -4.80 10.08
C PRO A 149 -16.43 -5.52 9.51
N ALA A 150 -17.50 -4.79 9.18
CA ALA A 150 -18.71 -5.37 8.58
C ALA A 150 -18.43 -5.98 7.20
N TYR A 151 -17.57 -5.35 6.39
CA TYR A 151 -17.13 -5.92 5.13
C TYR A 151 -16.30 -7.21 5.31
N LEU A 152 -15.38 -7.23 6.28
CA LEU A 152 -14.57 -8.40 6.59
C LEU A 152 -15.43 -9.60 6.99
N GLU A 153 -16.48 -9.41 7.79
CA GLU A 153 -17.39 -10.50 8.16
C GLU A 153 -18.14 -11.05 6.95
N ARG A 154 -18.58 -10.20 6.03
CA ARG A 154 -19.17 -10.64 4.75
C ARG A 154 -18.16 -11.41 3.89
N LEU A 155 -16.94 -10.90 3.81
CA LEU A 155 -15.86 -11.53 3.04
C LEU A 155 -15.48 -12.90 3.62
N LYS A 156 -15.44 -13.03 4.96
CA LYS A 156 -15.25 -14.31 5.66
C LYS A 156 -16.41 -15.27 5.38
N GLY A 157 -17.65 -14.81 5.47
CA GLY A 157 -18.84 -15.61 5.16
C GLY A 157 -18.86 -16.11 3.71
N TYR A 158 -18.37 -15.30 2.77
CA TYR A 158 -18.18 -15.70 1.37
C TYR A 158 -17.09 -16.77 1.23
N TYR A 159 -15.89 -16.54 1.77
CA TYR A 159 -14.77 -17.47 1.61
C TYR A 159 -14.96 -18.80 2.37
N SER A 160 -15.74 -18.83 3.45
CA SER A 160 -16.03 -20.08 4.17
C SER A 160 -16.78 -21.09 3.29
N GLN A 161 -17.65 -20.61 2.39
CA GLN A 161 -18.38 -21.43 1.42
C GLN A 161 -17.49 -21.95 0.27
N HIS A 162 -16.26 -21.43 0.16
CA HIS A 162 -15.33 -21.73 -0.91
C HIS A 162 -13.97 -22.25 -0.39
N ILE A 163 -13.89 -22.62 0.89
CA ILE A 163 -12.63 -22.92 1.57
C ILE A 163 -11.85 -24.04 0.86
N ASP A 164 -12.53 -25.03 0.29
CA ASP A 164 -11.90 -26.17 -0.37
C ASP A 164 -11.23 -25.82 -1.70
N ARG A 165 -11.68 -24.74 -2.35
CA ARG A 165 -11.08 -24.22 -3.59
C ARG A 165 -9.85 -23.35 -3.34
N LEU A 166 -9.64 -22.94 -2.08
CA LEU A 166 -8.51 -22.10 -1.71
C LEU A 166 -7.22 -22.90 -1.64
N CYS A 167 -6.12 -22.27 -2.04
CA CYS A 167 -4.80 -22.86 -1.84
C CYS A 167 -4.41 -22.91 -0.34
N PRO A 168 -3.41 -23.74 0.05
CA PRO A 168 -3.01 -23.89 1.46
C PRO A 168 -2.70 -22.57 2.17
N GLU A 169 -2.04 -21.64 1.47
CA GLU A 169 -1.69 -20.32 2.00
C GLU A 169 -2.93 -19.44 2.25
N CYS A 170 -3.92 -19.49 1.35
CA CYS A 170 -5.19 -18.79 1.53
C CYS A 170 -6.03 -19.41 2.65
N LYS A 171 -6.01 -20.74 2.81
CA LYS A 171 -6.65 -21.42 3.95
C LYS A 171 -6.05 -20.93 5.28
N ALA A 172 -4.73 -20.73 5.34
CA ALA A 172 -4.07 -20.17 6.52
C ALA A 172 -4.43 -18.68 6.73
N ARG A 173 -4.37 -17.87 5.66
CA ARG A 173 -4.68 -16.43 5.72
C ARG A 173 -6.14 -16.13 6.04
N PHE A 174 -7.07 -17.01 5.69
CA PHE A 174 -8.50 -16.85 5.94
C PHE A 174 -8.81 -16.45 7.39
N ARG A 175 -8.10 -17.03 8.36
CA ARG A 175 -8.29 -16.75 9.79
C ARG A 175 -7.64 -15.45 10.25
N LYS A 176 -6.53 -15.05 9.61
CA LYS A 176 -5.71 -13.90 10.04
C LYS A 176 -6.11 -12.62 9.32
N ASN A 177 -6.12 -12.65 7.98
CA ASN A 177 -6.33 -11.48 7.13
C ASN A 177 -7.09 -11.87 5.85
N PRO A 178 -8.44 -11.87 5.89
CA PRO A 178 -9.29 -12.21 4.76
C PRO A 178 -9.07 -11.34 3.51
N LEU A 179 -8.62 -10.10 3.66
CA LEU A 179 -8.37 -9.21 2.51
C LEU A 179 -7.26 -9.76 1.61
N ARG A 180 -6.23 -10.40 2.19
CA ARG A 180 -5.09 -10.94 1.44
C ARG A 180 -5.48 -12.09 0.51
N LEU A 181 -6.68 -12.67 0.65
CA LEU A 181 -7.19 -13.69 -0.28
C LEU A 181 -7.55 -13.08 -1.64
N LEU A 182 -7.92 -11.80 -1.68
CA LEU A 182 -8.27 -11.09 -2.93
C LEU A 182 -7.08 -10.95 -3.89
N ASP A 183 -5.86 -10.93 -3.35
CA ASP A 183 -4.61 -10.75 -4.09
C ASP A 183 -3.90 -12.08 -4.42
N CYS A 184 -4.49 -13.23 -4.08
CA CYS A 184 -3.83 -14.53 -4.32
C CYS A 184 -3.72 -14.87 -5.80
N LYS A 185 -2.50 -15.03 -6.33
CA LYS A 185 -2.27 -15.27 -7.77
C LYS A 185 -2.53 -16.71 -8.25
N LYS A 186 -2.92 -17.64 -7.38
CA LYS A 186 -3.18 -19.03 -7.80
C LYS A 186 -4.51 -19.11 -8.57
N PRO A 187 -4.58 -19.83 -9.71
CA PRO A 187 -5.78 -19.88 -10.54
C PRO A 187 -7.05 -20.26 -9.76
N SER A 188 -6.99 -21.29 -8.92
CA SER A 188 -8.15 -21.72 -8.12
C SER A 188 -8.67 -20.65 -7.15
N CYS A 189 -7.80 -19.78 -6.65
CA CYS A 189 -8.17 -18.65 -5.79
C CYS A 189 -8.65 -17.44 -6.61
N GLN A 190 -8.13 -17.24 -7.83
CA GLN A 190 -8.44 -16.07 -8.66
C GLN A 190 -9.93 -16.04 -9.05
N ASP A 191 -10.52 -17.19 -9.39
CA ASP A 191 -11.95 -17.29 -9.72
C ASP A 191 -12.83 -16.94 -8.51
N VAL A 192 -12.46 -17.45 -7.34
CA VAL A 192 -13.16 -17.16 -6.08
C VAL A 192 -12.99 -15.69 -5.71
N ALA A 193 -11.79 -15.12 -5.85
CA ALA A 193 -11.55 -13.71 -5.57
C ALA A 193 -12.30 -12.77 -6.55
N ALA A 194 -12.50 -13.18 -7.81
CA ALA A 194 -13.23 -12.40 -8.80
C ALA A 194 -14.72 -12.26 -8.47
N ALA A 195 -15.32 -13.29 -7.85
CA ALA A 195 -16.72 -13.26 -7.43
C ALA A 195 -16.93 -12.77 -5.99
N ALA A 196 -15.85 -12.40 -5.28
CA ALA A 196 -15.94 -11.94 -3.90
C ALA A 196 -16.71 -10.60 -3.76
N PRO A 197 -17.41 -10.37 -2.63
CA PRO A 197 -18.07 -9.10 -2.34
C PRO A 197 -17.14 -7.91 -2.52
N LYS A 198 -17.62 -6.80 -3.08
CA LYS A 198 -16.78 -5.64 -3.36
C LYS A 198 -16.77 -4.69 -2.16
N SER A 199 -15.58 -4.32 -1.69
CA SER A 199 -15.42 -3.36 -0.58
C SER A 199 -16.19 -2.05 -0.79
N VAL A 200 -16.20 -1.54 -2.02
CA VAL A 200 -16.87 -0.29 -2.40
C VAL A 200 -18.40 -0.31 -2.23
N GLU A 201 -19.02 -1.50 -2.19
CA GLU A 201 -20.46 -1.68 -1.97
C GLU A 201 -20.82 -1.68 -0.46
N HIS A 202 -19.81 -1.69 0.41
CA HIS A 202 -19.96 -1.79 1.86
C HIS A 202 -19.30 -0.63 2.62
N LEU A 203 -19.00 0.48 1.93
CA LEU A 203 -18.43 1.68 2.55
C LEU A 203 -19.46 2.43 3.38
N CYS A 204 -19.03 3.04 4.49
CA CYS A 204 -19.82 4.05 5.17
C CYS A 204 -20.01 5.30 4.27
N PRO A 205 -21.00 6.17 4.56
CA PRO A 205 -21.28 7.36 3.75
C PRO A 205 -20.05 8.23 3.46
N GLU A 206 -19.21 8.46 4.49
CA GLU A 206 -17.98 9.25 4.37
C GLU A 206 -16.97 8.62 3.41
N CYS A 207 -16.67 7.32 3.56
CA CYS A 207 -15.74 6.63 2.68
C CYS A 207 -16.27 6.53 1.23
N LYS A 208 -17.58 6.42 1.06
CA LYS A 208 -18.24 6.40 -0.24
C LYS A 208 -18.09 7.75 -0.95
N GLU A 209 -18.35 8.86 -0.26
CA GLU A 209 -18.20 10.20 -0.83
C GLU A 209 -16.72 10.54 -1.08
N HIS A 210 -15.82 10.15 -0.17
CA HIS A 210 -14.38 10.27 -0.36
C HIS A 210 -13.91 9.58 -1.65
N PHE A 211 -14.21 8.29 -1.81
CA PHE A 211 -13.78 7.54 -2.99
C PHE A 211 -14.44 8.05 -4.29
N LYS A 212 -15.67 8.53 -4.22
CA LYS A 212 -16.34 9.20 -5.35
C LYS A 212 -15.62 10.50 -5.74
N SER A 213 -15.17 11.27 -4.76
CA SER A 213 -14.40 12.50 -4.96
C SER A 213 -13.03 12.22 -5.56
N VAL A 214 -12.28 11.24 -5.04
CA VAL A 214 -11.01 10.79 -5.65
C VAL A 214 -11.23 10.42 -7.13
N ALA A 215 -12.22 9.57 -7.41
CA ALA A 215 -12.53 9.17 -8.78
C ALA A 215 -12.96 10.35 -9.68
N ARG A 216 -13.60 11.38 -9.12
CA ARG A 216 -13.95 12.62 -9.83
C ARG A 216 -12.70 13.44 -10.16
N TYR A 217 -11.82 13.67 -9.19
CA TYR A 217 -10.59 14.42 -9.39
C TYR A 217 -9.67 13.76 -10.40
N LEU A 218 -9.49 12.43 -10.32
CA LEU A 218 -8.70 11.70 -11.32
C LEU A 218 -9.25 11.84 -12.75
N ARG A 219 -10.58 11.88 -12.92
CA ARG A 219 -11.19 12.16 -14.24
C ARG A 219 -10.91 13.58 -14.72
N LEU A 220 -11.00 14.58 -13.83
CA LEU A 220 -10.70 15.98 -14.16
C LEU A 220 -9.22 16.16 -14.54
N LEU A 221 -8.33 15.49 -13.81
CA LEU A 221 -6.88 15.46 -14.07
C LEU A 221 -6.50 14.58 -15.28
N LYS A 222 -7.49 13.94 -15.92
CA LYS A 222 -7.31 13.04 -17.08
C LYS A 222 -6.34 11.88 -16.81
N VAL A 223 -6.32 11.38 -15.57
CA VAL A 223 -5.59 10.16 -15.21
C VAL A 223 -6.46 8.95 -15.60
N PRO A 224 -6.06 8.11 -16.56
CA PRO A 224 -6.82 6.92 -16.90
C PRO A 224 -6.66 5.87 -15.79
N PHE A 225 -7.77 5.44 -15.17
CA PHE A 225 -7.75 4.43 -14.11
C PHE A 225 -8.85 3.38 -14.27
N LYS A 226 -8.64 2.21 -13.68
CA LYS A 226 -9.63 1.13 -13.55
C LYS A 226 -9.94 0.86 -12.08
N LYS A 227 -11.20 0.69 -11.75
CA LYS A 227 -11.61 0.21 -10.42
C LYS A 227 -11.37 -1.29 -10.33
N ASN A 228 -10.67 -1.74 -9.29
CA ASN A 228 -10.43 -3.16 -9.05
C ASN A 228 -10.73 -3.50 -7.59
N HIS A 229 -11.88 -4.14 -7.35
CA HIS A 229 -12.31 -4.49 -6.00
C HIS A 229 -11.38 -5.50 -5.30
N ARG A 230 -10.55 -6.22 -6.06
CA ARG A 230 -9.56 -7.16 -5.51
C ARG A 230 -8.25 -6.48 -5.11
N LEU A 231 -8.06 -5.21 -5.49
CA LEU A 231 -6.87 -4.46 -5.12
C LEU A 231 -6.90 -4.21 -3.62
N VAL A 232 -5.98 -4.88 -2.94
CA VAL A 232 -5.62 -4.71 -1.54
C VAL A 232 -4.10 -4.55 -1.47
N ARG A 233 -3.58 -4.06 -0.35
CA ARG A 233 -2.13 -3.91 -0.15
C ARG A 233 -1.64 -4.88 0.93
N GLY A 234 -0.33 -5.06 0.99
CA GLY A 234 0.31 -6.03 1.91
C GLY A 234 0.54 -5.54 3.33
N LEU A 235 0.17 -4.30 3.63
CA LEU A 235 0.41 -3.62 4.91
C LEU A 235 -0.97 -3.27 5.51
N ASP A 236 -1.19 -3.53 6.79
CA ASP A 236 -2.54 -3.41 7.36
C ASP A 236 -2.92 -1.98 7.75
N TYR A 237 -1.97 -1.04 7.74
CA TYR A 237 -2.21 0.38 8.04
C TYR A 237 -3.05 1.11 7.00
N TYR A 238 -3.22 0.57 5.78
CA TYR A 238 -3.96 1.25 4.73
C TYR A 238 -5.41 1.48 5.14
N THR A 239 -5.95 2.66 4.81
CA THR A 239 -7.36 2.98 4.95
C THR A 239 -7.87 3.76 3.75
N ARG A 240 -9.18 3.69 3.50
CA ARG A 240 -9.82 4.33 2.34
C ARG A 240 -9.11 3.92 1.04
N THR A 241 -8.51 4.87 0.32
CA THR A 241 -7.98 4.69 -1.03
C THR A 241 -6.81 3.72 -1.04
N VAL A 242 -6.73 2.89 -2.07
CA VAL A 242 -5.52 2.15 -2.43
C VAL A 242 -5.37 2.19 -3.94
N PHE A 243 -4.14 2.25 -4.42
CA PHE A 243 -3.85 2.27 -5.85
C PHE A 243 -2.57 1.51 -6.20
N GLU A 244 -2.48 1.12 -7.47
CA GLU A 244 -1.32 0.43 -8.03
C GLU A 244 -1.14 0.78 -9.51
N VAL A 245 0.12 0.95 -9.92
CA VAL A 245 0.51 1.07 -11.33
C VAL A 245 1.19 -0.21 -11.76
N GLN A 246 0.70 -0.79 -12.86
CA GLN A 246 1.25 -2.00 -13.46
C GLN A 246 1.25 -1.91 -15.00
N PRO A 247 2.07 -2.70 -15.71
CA PRO A 247 1.95 -2.88 -17.16
C PRO A 247 0.58 -3.41 -17.57
N GLN A 248 0.13 -3.06 -18.77
CA GLN A 248 -1.06 -3.62 -19.42
C GLN A 248 -0.72 -4.98 -20.07
N GLY A 249 -1.66 -5.93 -20.01
CA GLY A 249 -1.54 -7.27 -20.61
C GLY A 249 -1.32 -8.37 -19.57
N GLU A 250 -0.93 -9.57 -20.03
CA GLU A 250 -0.51 -10.68 -19.16
C GLU A 250 0.81 -10.32 -18.48
N GLY A 251 0.72 -9.53 -17.41
CA GLY A 251 1.79 -9.40 -16.45
C GLY A 251 2.00 -10.77 -15.81
N GLY A 252 3.21 -11.32 -15.92
CA GLY A 252 3.62 -12.45 -15.09
C GLY A 252 3.47 -12.13 -13.60
N ALA A 253 3.76 -13.10 -12.74
CA ALA A 253 3.85 -12.84 -11.31
C ALA A 253 4.73 -11.59 -11.06
N GLN A 254 4.22 -10.63 -10.28
CA GLN A 254 4.90 -9.39 -9.87
C GLN A 254 4.95 -8.26 -10.93
N SER A 255 3.78 -7.87 -11.45
CA SER A 255 3.63 -6.77 -12.41
C SER A 255 3.61 -5.36 -11.81
N ALA A 256 3.52 -5.20 -10.48
CA ALA A 256 3.41 -3.87 -9.88
C ALA A 256 4.72 -3.08 -10.02
N LEU A 257 4.65 -1.88 -10.60
CA LEU A 257 5.77 -0.93 -10.69
C LEU A 257 5.82 -0.01 -9.47
N GLY A 258 4.67 0.24 -8.86
CA GLY A 258 4.52 1.11 -7.69
C GLY A 258 3.05 1.14 -7.24
N GLY A 259 2.80 1.64 -6.04
CA GLY A 259 1.46 1.77 -5.50
C GLY A 259 1.48 2.33 -4.10
N GLY A 260 0.32 2.72 -3.60
CA GLY A 260 0.15 3.40 -2.34
C GLY A 260 -1.33 3.48 -1.96
N GLY A 261 -1.66 4.46 -1.13
CA GLY A 261 -2.99 4.66 -0.56
C GLY A 261 -2.88 5.28 0.82
#